data_AF-A0A942SD03-F1
#
_entry.id   AF-A0A942SD03-F1
#
_cell.length_a   1.000
_cell.length_b   1.000
_cell.length_c   1.000
_cell.angle_alpha   90.00
_cell.angle_beta   90.00
_cell.angle_gamma   90.00
#
_symmetry.space_group_name_H-M   'P 1'
#
loop_
_entity.id
_entity.type
_entity.pdbx_description
1 polymer ?
#
loop_
_entity_poly.entity_id
_entity_poly.type
_entity_poly.pdbx_seq_one_letter_code
_entity_poly.pdbx_strand_id
1 'polypeptide(L)'
;MPNDITIESILNTDILTCPPETPLSKAAALMVEAYCSSILVEEHGKMVGIWTEQDALALDVFDPEAFDKPITEFMSSPVKVIGIDTGLGEAALRFREEGVRHFLVVDDNGRHRGIVTQSDIVMNQGIEYYVAMRDVKSVLNRHNISISGTALLSEAIQRMTQEGCNALITRCPDGVYGILTERDVVRHIGSGQALKLVGELASRPLICVSSDSSLYNARKLFIKSHIRHLGVTSEDGELLGLVTFSDILASIEYDYVNQLRETLREREQSLAISNQHLRLAAKAFESTFEGIMVTTADNVIESVNPAFTQITGYKSHEVIGKTPGLLSSGRHDEVFYRKMREDLDQAGHWQGEIWNKRRNGEIFAEWLTINSVKDNDGKVTNYVAVFSDITMRKAAEEQMRFLAHHDALTSLPNRALLMERLRHAIPHAHRNKKKVAVMFLDLDRFKRINDTLGHPIGDQLLRIVAQRLTACVRGEDTVARLSGDEFIVLLEEIHDADMVPPIARKVVAALAQPLHIEGHEVGITTSLGISVFPDDGKTPDDLIKHADAAMYLAKEDGRNNFKFYRPVD
;
A
#
# COMPACT_ATOMS: atom_id res chain seq x y z
N MET A 1 -0.26 -25.58 -2.46
CA MET A 1 -0.79 -26.63 -3.33
C MET A 1 -0.53 -27.95 -2.63
N PRO A 2 -1.55 -28.73 -2.25
CA PRO A 2 -1.32 -30.17 -2.03
C PRO A 2 -0.71 -30.73 -3.33
N ASN A 3 0.16 -31.73 -3.24
CA ASN A 3 0.74 -32.38 -4.42
C ASN A 3 -0.38 -32.85 -5.34
N ASP A 4 -0.61 -32.14 -6.44
CA ASP A 4 -1.57 -32.55 -7.45
C ASP A 4 -1.04 -33.85 -8.06
N ILE A 5 -1.77 -34.93 -7.79
CA ILE A 5 -1.54 -36.22 -8.40
C ILE A 5 -1.71 -36.03 -9.92
N THR A 6 -0.72 -36.43 -10.69
CA THR A 6 -0.74 -36.35 -12.16
C THR A 6 -1.13 -37.69 -12.76
N ILE A 7 -1.52 -37.69 -14.05
CA ILE A 7 -1.82 -38.90 -14.81
C ILE A 7 -0.65 -39.90 -14.78
N GLU A 8 0.60 -39.42 -14.74
CA GLU A 8 1.80 -40.27 -14.63
C GLU A 8 1.67 -41.34 -13.54
N SER A 9 1.12 -40.97 -12.39
CA SER A 9 1.05 -41.84 -11.20
C SER A 9 -0.04 -42.91 -11.26
N ILE A 10 -0.96 -42.83 -12.22
CA ILE A 10 -2.15 -43.69 -12.33
C ILE A 10 -2.25 -44.39 -13.70
N LEU A 11 -1.20 -44.25 -14.50
CA LEU A 11 -1.14 -44.70 -15.88
C LEU A 11 -1.24 -46.22 -16.01
N ASN A 12 -2.14 -46.71 -16.87
CA ASN A 12 -2.09 -48.10 -17.29
C ASN A 12 -1.20 -48.25 -18.53
N THR A 13 -0.13 -49.04 -18.39
CA THR A 13 0.86 -49.29 -19.46
C THR A 13 0.56 -50.54 -20.29
N ASP A 14 -0.34 -51.40 -19.83
CA ASP A 14 -0.76 -52.62 -20.55
C ASP A 14 -1.88 -52.27 -21.54
N ILE A 15 -1.48 -51.81 -22.72
CA ILE A 15 -2.38 -51.44 -23.80
C ILE A 15 -2.73 -52.68 -24.63
N LEU A 16 -4.02 -53.05 -24.67
CA LEU A 16 -4.51 -54.02 -25.64
C LEU A 16 -4.60 -53.39 -27.03
N THR A 17 -3.94 -53.98 -28.02
CA THR A 17 -3.94 -53.52 -29.42
C THR A 17 -4.40 -54.60 -30.40
N CYS A 18 -4.96 -54.19 -31.54
CA CYS A 18 -5.22 -55.07 -32.67
C CYS A 18 -4.98 -54.40 -34.03
N PRO A 19 -4.73 -55.17 -35.10
CA PRO A 19 -4.66 -54.64 -36.47
C PRO A 19 -6.00 -54.08 -36.98
N PRO A 20 -6.00 -53.18 -37.98
CA PRO A 20 -7.21 -52.55 -38.53
C PRO A 20 -8.26 -53.51 -39.11
N GLU A 21 -7.82 -54.63 -39.68
CA GLU A 21 -8.69 -55.64 -40.31
C GLU A 21 -9.28 -56.65 -39.31
N THR A 22 -9.12 -56.42 -38.01
CA THR A 22 -9.60 -57.36 -36.98
C THR A 22 -11.13 -57.35 -36.96
N PRO A 23 -11.80 -58.52 -37.10
CA PRO A 23 -13.26 -58.60 -36.98
C PRO A 23 -13.73 -58.18 -35.58
N LEU A 24 -14.89 -57.53 -35.49
CA LEU A 24 -15.46 -57.06 -34.21
C LEU A 24 -15.73 -58.18 -33.21
N SER A 25 -16.17 -59.35 -33.67
CA SER A 25 -16.34 -60.56 -32.84
C SER A 25 -15.04 -60.96 -32.15
N LYS A 26 -13.92 -60.93 -32.89
CA LYS A 26 -12.58 -61.21 -32.39
C LYS A 26 -12.07 -60.11 -31.47
N ALA A 27 -12.27 -58.84 -31.82
CA ALA A 27 -11.91 -57.71 -30.97
C ALA A 27 -12.66 -57.76 -29.62
N ALA A 28 -13.96 -58.09 -29.65
CA ALA A 28 -14.79 -58.27 -28.45
C ALA A 28 -14.28 -59.42 -27.58
N ALA A 29 -13.94 -60.57 -28.19
CA ALA A 29 -13.37 -61.70 -27.48
C ALA A 29 -12.04 -61.35 -26.79
N LEU A 30 -11.16 -60.62 -27.49
CA LEU A 30 -9.88 -60.13 -26.92
C LEU A 30 -10.12 -59.17 -25.74
N MET A 31 -11.09 -58.25 -25.85
CA MET A 31 -11.43 -57.34 -24.75
C MET A 31 -11.96 -58.09 -23.51
N VAL A 32 -12.77 -59.13 -23.73
CA VAL A 32 -13.30 -59.97 -22.65
C VAL A 32 -12.18 -60.78 -21.98
N GLU A 33 -11.27 -61.38 -22.76
CA GLU A 33 -10.14 -62.16 -22.27
C GLU A 33 -9.13 -61.28 -21.49
N ALA A 34 -8.84 -60.08 -21.99
CA ALA A 34 -7.94 -59.13 -21.36
C ALA A 34 -8.58 -58.34 -20.20
N TYR A 35 -9.87 -58.56 -19.91
CA TYR A 35 -10.64 -57.82 -18.91
C TYR A 35 -10.60 -56.29 -19.06
N CYS A 36 -10.42 -55.76 -20.28
CA CYS A 36 -10.39 -54.32 -20.55
C CYS A 36 -11.73 -53.79 -21.10
N SER A 37 -11.91 -52.47 -21.13
CA SER A 37 -13.10 -51.79 -21.67
C SER A 37 -12.87 -51.11 -23.02
N SER A 38 -11.65 -51.24 -23.57
CA SER A 38 -11.28 -50.72 -24.88
C SER A 38 -10.14 -51.50 -25.49
N ILE A 39 -10.04 -51.46 -26.82
CA ILE A 39 -8.92 -51.95 -27.60
C ILE A 39 -8.44 -50.84 -28.55
N LEU A 40 -7.13 -50.61 -28.62
CA LEU A 40 -6.56 -49.66 -29.57
C LEU A 40 -6.30 -50.34 -30.91
N VAL A 41 -6.55 -49.61 -31.99
CA VAL A 41 -6.27 -50.06 -33.34
C VAL A 41 -4.91 -49.51 -33.74
N GLU A 42 -3.96 -50.40 -34.00
CA GLU A 42 -2.58 -50.05 -34.32
C GLU A 42 -2.26 -50.36 -35.78
N GLU A 43 -1.74 -49.37 -36.49
CA GLU A 43 -1.27 -49.51 -37.87
C GLU A 43 0.14 -48.90 -38.00
N HIS A 44 1.11 -49.70 -38.45
CA HIS A 44 2.51 -49.25 -38.63
C HIS A 44 3.13 -48.57 -37.40
N GLY A 45 2.83 -49.04 -36.18
CA GLY A 45 3.37 -48.48 -34.94
C GLY A 45 2.67 -47.20 -34.45
N LYS A 46 1.54 -46.83 -35.05
CA LYS A 46 0.70 -45.69 -34.65
C LYS A 46 -0.70 -46.15 -34.24
N MET A 47 -1.23 -45.54 -33.18
CA MET A 47 -2.61 -45.75 -32.75
C MET A 47 -3.55 -44.92 -33.65
N VAL A 48 -4.27 -45.59 -34.55
CA VAL A 48 -5.14 -44.95 -35.56
C VAL A 48 -6.59 -44.82 -35.10
N GLY A 49 -7.00 -45.60 -34.11
CA GLY A 49 -8.34 -45.53 -33.52
C GLY A 49 -8.46 -46.32 -32.22
N ILE A 50 -9.61 -46.20 -31.58
CA ILE A 50 -9.96 -46.91 -30.34
C ILE A 50 -11.38 -47.45 -30.49
N TRP A 51 -11.60 -48.69 -30.09
CA TRP A 51 -12.92 -49.28 -30.00
C TRP A 51 -13.23 -49.61 -28.54
N THR A 52 -14.41 -49.21 -28.07
CA THR A 52 -14.80 -49.23 -26.66
C THR A 52 -16.11 -49.99 -26.44
N GLU A 53 -16.42 -50.30 -25.18
CA GLU A 53 -17.72 -50.86 -24.76
C GLU A 53 -18.92 -50.03 -25.28
N GLN A 54 -18.76 -48.71 -25.41
CA GLN A 54 -19.81 -47.81 -25.90
C GLN A 54 -20.02 -47.92 -27.42
N ASP A 55 -18.94 -48.08 -28.18
CA ASP A 55 -19.01 -48.23 -29.64
C ASP A 55 -19.72 -49.54 -30.03
N ALA A 56 -19.66 -50.56 -29.18
CA ALA A 56 -20.36 -51.83 -29.38
C ALA A 56 -21.90 -51.69 -29.40
N LEU A 57 -22.46 -50.63 -28.81
CA LEU A 57 -23.91 -50.36 -28.85
C LEU A 57 -24.39 -49.83 -30.22
N ALA A 58 -23.47 -49.35 -31.07
CA ALA A 58 -23.80 -48.87 -32.41
C ALA A 58 -23.97 -50.02 -33.42
N LEU A 59 -23.65 -51.25 -33.04
CA LEU A 59 -23.75 -52.42 -33.88
C LEU A 59 -25.20 -52.87 -34.03
N ASP A 60 -25.58 -53.23 -35.25
CA ASP A 60 -26.85 -53.89 -35.49
C ASP A 60 -26.75 -55.35 -35.05
N VAL A 61 -27.25 -55.63 -33.86
CA VAL A 61 -27.29 -56.99 -33.28
C VAL A 61 -28.26 -57.93 -34.00
N PHE A 62 -29.06 -57.45 -34.95
CA PHE A 62 -29.90 -58.29 -35.82
C PHE A 62 -29.19 -58.76 -37.08
N ASP A 63 -28.01 -58.22 -37.38
CA ASP A 63 -27.17 -58.61 -38.53
C ASP A 63 -25.95 -59.40 -38.05
N PRO A 64 -25.96 -60.74 -38.12
CA PRO A 64 -24.80 -61.56 -37.75
C PRO A 64 -23.54 -61.23 -38.57
N GLU A 65 -23.69 -60.71 -39.80
CA GLU A 65 -22.55 -60.30 -40.64
C GLU A 65 -21.89 -59.02 -40.10
N ALA A 66 -22.61 -58.22 -39.31
CA ALA A 66 -22.06 -57.01 -38.69
C ALA A 66 -20.94 -57.34 -37.68
N PHE A 67 -20.93 -58.54 -37.08
CA PHE A 67 -19.88 -58.95 -36.15
C PHE A 67 -18.56 -59.33 -36.83
N ASP A 68 -18.60 -59.62 -38.13
CA ASP A 68 -17.41 -59.99 -38.91
C ASP A 68 -16.81 -58.81 -39.70
N LYS A 69 -17.44 -57.63 -39.62
CA LYS A 69 -16.90 -56.39 -40.21
C LYS A 69 -15.59 -55.97 -39.53
N PRO A 70 -14.68 -55.30 -40.27
CA PRO A 70 -13.45 -54.74 -39.70
C PRO A 70 -13.72 -53.72 -38.58
N ILE A 71 -12.89 -53.74 -37.54
CA ILE A 71 -12.99 -52.83 -36.40
C ILE A 71 -12.87 -51.35 -36.81
N THR A 72 -12.20 -51.05 -37.93
CA THR A 72 -12.06 -49.70 -38.48
C THR A 72 -13.36 -49.02 -38.86
N GLU A 73 -14.41 -49.79 -39.19
CA GLU A 73 -15.72 -49.23 -39.54
C GLU A 73 -16.47 -48.69 -38.31
N PHE A 74 -16.13 -49.16 -37.12
CA PHE A 74 -16.86 -48.88 -35.87
C PHE A 74 -15.99 -48.28 -34.76
N MET A 75 -14.69 -48.13 -34.98
CA MET A 75 -13.79 -47.48 -34.02
C MET A 75 -13.97 -45.96 -34.01
N SER A 76 -13.73 -45.36 -32.85
CA SER A 76 -13.54 -43.91 -32.72
C SER A 76 -12.16 -43.52 -33.26
N SER A 77 -12.11 -42.57 -34.19
CA SER A 77 -10.87 -42.05 -34.79
C SER A 77 -10.97 -40.54 -35.06
N PRO A 78 -9.91 -39.75 -34.81
CA PRO A 78 -8.64 -40.14 -34.19
C PRO A 78 -8.76 -40.40 -32.68
N VAL A 79 -7.84 -41.17 -32.11
CA VAL A 79 -7.77 -41.41 -30.66
C VAL A 79 -7.48 -40.11 -29.92
N LYS A 80 -8.32 -39.77 -28.95
CA LYS A 80 -8.11 -38.58 -28.11
C LYS A 80 -6.90 -38.77 -27.20
N VAL A 81 -6.10 -37.73 -27.03
CA VAL A 81 -4.84 -37.77 -26.27
C VAL A 81 -4.83 -36.82 -25.07
N ILE A 82 -4.12 -37.18 -24.01
CA ILE A 82 -3.89 -36.34 -22.81
C ILE A 82 -2.42 -36.35 -22.39
N GLY A 83 -1.91 -35.24 -21.87
CA GLY A 83 -0.52 -35.11 -21.44
C GLY A 83 -0.26 -35.90 -20.14
N ILE A 84 0.92 -36.47 -20.00
CA ILE A 84 1.30 -37.27 -18.82
C ILE A 84 1.33 -36.45 -17.52
N ASP A 85 1.64 -35.15 -17.62
CA ASP A 85 1.72 -34.22 -16.49
C ASP A 85 0.38 -33.55 -16.14
N THR A 86 -0.70 -33.87 -16.86
CA THR A 86 -2.03 -33.33 -16.56
C THR A 86 -2.49 -33.78 -15.18
N GLY A 87 -2.96 -32.84 -14.35
CA GLY A 87 -3.51 -33.13 -13.02
C GLY A 87 -4.88 -33.83 -13.09
N LEU A 88 -5.23 -34.62 -12.07
CA LEU A 88 -6.49 -35.39 -12.06
C LEU A 88 -7.77 -34.53 -12.22
N GLY A 89 -7.80 -33.31 -11.66
CA GLY A 89 -8.95 -32.40 -11.78
C GLY A 89 -9.16 -31.88 -13.20
N GLU A 90 -8.06 -31.56 -13.90
CA GLU A 90 -8.10 -31.16 -15.31
C GLU A 90 -8.45 -32.35 -16.22
N ALA A 91 -7.90 -33.53 -15.93
CA ALA A 91 -8.24 -34.75 -16.66
C ALA A 91 -9.74 -35.08 -16.57
N ALA A 92 -10.33 -34.94 -15.38
CA ALA A 92 -11.78 -35.09 -15.19
C ALA A 92 -12.57 -34.14 -16.10
N LEU A 93 -12.20 -32.85 -16.12
CA LEU A 93 -12.85 -31.85 -16.96
C LEU A 93 -12.81 -32.22 -18.45
N ARG A 94 -11.65 -32.65 -18.93
CA ARG A 94 -11.45 -33.06 -20.33
C ARG A 94 -12.29 -34.28 -20.71
N PHE A 95 -12.44 -35.26 -19.82
CA PHE A 95 -13.30 -36.43 -20.08
C PHE A 95 -14.74 -36.02 -20.37
N ARG A 96 -15.28 -35.05 -19.63
CA ARG A 96 -16.63 -34.52 -19.89
C ARG A 96 -16.70 -33.69 -21.17
N GLU A 97 -15.78 -32.74 -21.34
CA GLU A 97 -15.81 -31.82 -22.50
C GLU A 97 -15.68 -32.55 -23.82
N GLU A 98 -14.84 -33.59 -23.87
CA GLU A 98 -14.62 -34.38 -25.07
C GLU A 98 -15.56 -35.58 -25.20
N GLY A 99 -16.37 -35.86 -24.18
CA GLY A 99 -17.37 -36.94 -24.20
C GLY A 99 -16.77 -38.34 -24.35
N VAL A 100 -15.52 -38.53 -23.91
CA VAL A 100 -14.80 -39.81 -24.01
C VAL A 100 -14.63 -40.47 -22.66
N ARG A 101 -14.38 -41.78 -22.65
CA ARG A 101 -14.10 -42.55 -21.43
C ARG A 101 -12.64 -42.96 -21.27
N HIS A 102 -11.87 -42.79 -22.34
CA HIS A 102 -10.48 -43.20 -22.46
C HIS A 102 -9.69 -42.11 -23.16
N PHE A 103 -8.52 -41.78 -22.63
CA PHE A 103 -7.51 -41.01 -23.33
C PHE A 103 -6.24 -41.83 -23.50
N LEU A 104 -5.62 -41.70 -24.67
CA LEU A 104 -4.26 -42.15 -24.89
C LEU A 104 -3.29 -41.14 -24.28
N VAL A 105 -2.45 -41.60 -23.35
CA VAL A 105 -1.53 -40.71 -22.63
C VAL A 105 -0.26 -40.53 -23.45
N VAL A 106 0.16 -39.28 -23.62
CA VAL A 106 1.38 -38.91 -24.36
C VAL A 106 2.36 -38.15 -23.47
N ASP A 107 3.65 -38.38 -23.69
CA ASP A 107 4.71 -37.54 -23.12
C ASP A 107 4.92 -36.25 -23.91
N ASP A 108 5.80 -35.36 -23.43
CA ASP A 108 6.16 -34.10 -24.09
C ASP A 108 6.72 -34.27 -25.52
N ASN A 109 7.21 -35.47 -25.85
CA ASN A 109 7.73 -35.80 -27.18
C ASN A 109 6.65 -36.41 -28.09
N GLY A 110 5.40 -36.48 -27.63
CA GLY A 110 4.27 -37.05 -28.36
C GLY A 110 4.28 -38.59 -28.42
N ARG A 111 5.10 -39.27 -27.63
CA ARG A 111 5.12 -40.74 -27.58
C ARG A 111 4.03 -41.25 -26.67
N HIS A 112 3.33 -42.29 -27.11
CA HIS A 112 2.31 -42.95 -26.31
C HIS A 112 2.95 -43.69 -25.12
N ARG A 113 2.41 -43.46 -23.92
CA ARG A 113 2.93 -44.02 -22.67
C ARG A 113 1.97 -45.02 -22.04
N GLY A 114 0.68 -44.93 -22.35
CA GLY A 114 -0.36 -45.75 -21.76
C GLY A 114 -1.75 -45.23 -22.07
N ILE A 115 -2.74 -45.75 -21.35
CA ILE A 115 -4.13 -45.30 -21.42
C ILE A 115 -4.59 -44.89 -20.03
N VAL A 116 -5.47 -43.89 -19.96
CA VAL A 116 -6.15 -43.50 -18.72
C VAL A 116 -7.64 -43.45 -18.97
N THR A 117 -8.41 -43.91 -17.99
CA THR A 117 -9.87 -43.99 -18.06
C THR A 117 -10.53 -43.12 -16.99
N GLN A 118 -11.81 -42.83 -17.16
CA GLN A 118 -12.61 -42.20 -16.10
C GLN A 118 -12.56 -42.98 -14.78
N SER A 119 -12.46 -44.32 -14.87
CA SER A 119 -12.32 -45.18 -13.70
C SER A 119 -11.02 -44.89 -12.95
N ASP A 120 -9.92 -44.70 -13.67
CA ASP A 120 -8.61 -44.45 -13.06
C ASP A 120 -8.59 -43.12 -12.32
N ILE A 121 -9.26 -42.09 -12.84
CA ILE A 121 -9.41 -40.79 -12.15
C ILE A 121 -10.17 -40.98 -10.84
N VAL A 122 -11.36 -41.58 -10.88
CA VAL A 122 -12.20 -41.78 -9.69
C VAL A 122 -11.50 -42.69 -8.66
N MET A 123 -10.81 -43.74 -9.12
CA MET A 123 -10.15 -44.69 -8.24
C MET A 123 -8.88 -44.16 -7.59
N ASN A 124 -8.23 -43.16 -8.18
CA ASN A 124 -6.97 -42.62 -7.67
C ASN A 124 -7.08 -41.18 -7.17
N GLN A 125 -8.29 -40.62 -7.18
CA GLN A 125 -8.52 -39.35 -6.50
C GLN A 125 -8.17 -39.46 -5.00
N GLY A 126 -7.54 -38.40 -4.50
CA GLY A 126 -7.08 -38.32 -3.11
C GLY A 126 -8.23 -38.58 -2.13
N ILE A 127 -7.92 -39.24 -1.00
CA ILE A 127 -8.92 -39.55 0.04
C ILE A 127 -9.59 -38.26 0.55
N GLU A 128 -8.86 -37.14 0.55
CA GLU A 128 -9.35 -35.80 0.92
C GLU A 128 -10.62 -35.39 0.16
N TYR A 129 -10.73 -35.74 -1.13
CA TYR A 129 -11.92 -35.49 -1.94
C TYR A 129 -13.16 -36.22 -1.39
N TYR A 130 -12.98 -37.42 -0.86
CA TYR A 130 -14.05 -38.27 -0.33
C TYR A 130 -14.34 -38.05 1.16
N VAL A 131 -13.43 -37.38 1.89
CA VAL A 131 -13.56 -37.10 3.33
C VAL A 131 -14.38 -35.85 3.60
N ALA A 132 -14.48 -34.92 2.64
CA ALA A 132 -15.41 -33.80 2.72
C ALA A 132 -16.87 -34.31 2.60
N MET A 133 -17.49 -34.66 3.73
CA MET A 133 -18.91 -35.05 3.93
C MET A 133 -19.82 -34.97 2.69
N ARG A 134 -19.68 -35.90 1.75
CA ARG A 134 -20.57 -36.07 0.60
C ARG A 134 -21.22 -37.42 0.63
N ASP A 135 -22.55 -37.38 0.58
CA ASP A 135 -23.39 -38.56 0.56
C ASP A 135 -23.68 -38.97 -0.90
N VAL A 136 -23.95 -40.25 -1.12
CA VAL A 136 -24.30 -40.82 -2.42
C VAL A 136 -25.47 -40.07 -3.07
N LYS A 137 -26.46 -39.61 -2.30
CA LYS A 137 -27.58 -38.79 -2.80
C LYS A 137 -27.17 -37.49 -3.50
N SER A 138 -25.99 -36.95 -3.22
CA SER A 138 -25.50 -35.68 -3.82
C SER A 138 -25.08 -35.83 -5.29
N VAL A 139 -24.73 -37.05 -5.70
CA VAL A 139 -24.35 -37.39 -7.09
C VAL A 139 -25.38 -38.29 -7.77
N LEU A 140 -26.47 -38.63 -7.07
CA LEU A 140 -27.50 -39.50 -7.60
C LEU A 140 -28.25 -38.81 -8.75
N ASN A 141 -28.06 -39.33 -9.95
CA ASN A 141 -28.82 -38.92 -11.11
C ASN A 141 -30.12 -39.75 -11.18
N ARG A 142 -31.30 -39.11 -11.15
CA ARG A 142 -32.61 -39.78 -10.96
C ARG A 142 -33.13 -40.57 -12.18
N HIS A 143 -32.25 -40.99 -13.08
CA HIS A 143 -32.63 -41.72 -14.29
C HIS A 143 -32.80 -43.22 -13.97
N ASN A 144 -34.00 -43.59 -13.52
CA ASN A 144 -34.39 -44.97 -13.22
C ASN A 144 -34.75 -45.72 -14.48
N ILE A 145 -33.76 -45.98 -15.33
CA ILE A 145 -33.99 -46.69 -16.58
C ILE A 145 -33.95 -48.19 -16.27
N SER A 146 -35.14 -48.77 -16.16
CA SER A 146 -35.30 -50.20 -15.90
C SER A 146 -35.95 -50.93 -17.06
N ILE A 147 -35.50 -52.16 -17.33
CA ILE A 147 -36.02 -53.05 -18.36
C ILE A 147 -36.50 -54.38 -17.75
N SER A 148 -37.49 -55.02 -18.38
CA SER A 148 -37.93 -56.36 -17.96
C SER A 148 -36.81 -57.38 -18.22
N GLY A 149 -36.59 -58.30 -17.29
CA GLY A 149 -35.67 -59.43 -17.48
C GLY A 149 -36.11 -60.39 -18.59
N THR A 150 -37.37 -60.32 -19.04
CA THR A 150 -37.90 -61.08 -20.18
C THR A 150 -37.79 -60.33 -21.51
N ALA A 151 -37.22 -59.12 -21.53
CA ALA A 151 -36.98 -58.37 -22.76
C ALA A 151 -35.83 -59.01 -23.57
N LEU A 152 -35.81 -58.72 -24.87
CA LEU A 152 -34.71 -59.11 -25.75
C LEU A 152 -33.51 -58.18 -25.56
N LEU A 153 -32.29 -58.69 -25.77
CA LEU A 153 -31.07 -57.88 -25.70
C LEU A 153 -31.10 -56.67 -26.65
N SER A 154 -31.71 -56.81 -27.83
CA SER A 154 -31.85 -55.72 -28.79
C SER A 154 -32.67 -54.55 -28.25
N GLU A 155 -33.74 -54.83 -27.50
CA GLU A 155 -34.54 -53.81 -26.82
C GLU A 155 -33.71 -53.09 -25.74
N ALA A 156 -32.86 -53.83 -25.03
CA ALA A 156 -31.93 -53.24 -24.06
C ALA A 156 -30.90 -52.32 -24.74
N ILE A 157 -30.29 -52.74 -25.84
CA ILE A 157 -29.30 -51.94 -26.59
C ILE A 157 -29.97 -50.68 -27.14
N GLN A 158 -31.14 -50.80 -27.78
CA GLN A 158 -31.89 -49.66 -28.28
C GLN A 158 -32.19 -48.65 -27.16
N ARG A 159 -32.58 -49.15 -25.98
CA ARG A 159 -32.87 -48.30 -24.83
C ARG A 159 -31.61 -47.65 -24.24
N MET A 160 -30.49 -48.38 -24.17
CA MET A 160 -29.19 -47.82 -23.77
C MET A 160 -28.78 -46.67 -24.70
N THR A 161 -28.91 -46.87 -26.02
CA THR A 161 -28.56 -45.87 -27.04
C THR A 161 -29.50 -44.65 -27.01
N GLN A 162 -30.82 -44.87 -26.90
CA GLN A 162 -31.81 -43.78 -26.87
C GLN A 162 -31.67 -42.89 -25.64
N GLU A 163 -31.40 -43.49 -24.48
CA GLU A 163 -31.29 -42.77 -23.21
C GLU A 163 -29.84 -42.33 -22.91
N GLY A 164 -28.88 -42.71 -23.76
CA GLY A 164 -27.45 -42.42 -23.57
C GLY A 164 -26.88 -43.01 -22.27
N CYS A 165 -27.36 -44.18 -21.85
CA CYS A 165 -26.96 -44.81 -20.59
C CYS A 165 -26.08 -46.05 -20.81
N ASN A 166 -25.16 -46.30 -19.88
CA ASN A 166 -24.18 -47.39 -19.95
C ASN A 166 -24.59 -48.65 -19.17
N ALA A 167 -25.72 -48.59 -18.48
CA ALA A 167 -26.32 -49.71 -17.77
C ALA A 167 -27.83 -49.54 -17.61
N LEU A 168 -28.53 -50.67 -17.52
CA LEU A 168 -29.97 -50.74 -17.25
C LEU A 168 -30.23 -51.59 -16.01
N ILE A 169 -31.14 -51.14 -15.15
CA ILE A 169 -31.65 -51.96 -14.03
C ILE A 169 -32.59 -53.02 -14.61
N THR A 170 -32.33 -54.29 -14.35
CA THR A 170 -33.18 -55.38 -14.86
C THR A 170 -34.16 -55.85 -13.79
N ARG A 171 -35.45 -55.81 -14.10
CA ARG A 171 -36.52 -56.31 -13.23
C ARG A 171 -36.86 -57.74 -13.58
N CYS A 172 -36.50 -58.66 -12.70
CA CYS A 172 -36.63 -60.08 -12.97
C CYS A 172 -37.97 -60.62 -12.42
N PRO A 173 -38.54 -61.69 -12.99
CA PRO A 173 -39.83 -62.22 -12.54
C PRO A 173 -39.84 -62.71 -11.09
N ASP A 174 -38.67 -63.00 -10.53
CA ASP A 174 -38.44 -63.40 -9.14
C ASP A 174 -38.43 -62.20 -8.15
N GLY A 175 -38.62 -60.98 -8.64
CA GLY A 175 -38.62 -59.76 -7.83
C GLY A 175 -37.23 -59.22 -7.49
N VAL A 176 -36.15 -59.88 -7.93
CA VAL A 176 -34.78 -59.46 -7.68
C VAL A 176 -34.32 -58.48 -8.78
N TYR A 177 -33.75 -57.35 -8.36
CA TYR A 177 -33.11 -56.42 -9.29
C TYR A 177 -31.75 -56.96 -9.73
N GLY A 178 -31.47 -56.85 -11.02
CA GLY A 178 -30.15 -57.08 -11.62
C GLY A 178 -29.69 -55.85 -12.39
N ILE A 179 -28.55 -55.99 -13.07
CA ILE A 179 -27.98 -54.94 -13.92
C ILE A 179 -27.45 -55.54 -15.22
N LEU A 180 -27.78 -54.90 -16.33
CA LEU A 180 -27.20 -55.18 -17.64
C LEU A 180 -26.32 -53.99 -18.02
N THR A 181 -25.09 -54.24 -18.46
CA THR A 181 -24.12 -53.21 -18.83
C THR A 181 -23.66 -53.36 -20.28
N GLU A 182 -23.01 -52.33 -20.82
CA GLU A 182 -22.34 -52.41 -22.14
C GLU A 182 -21.38 -53.60 -22.24
N ARG A 183 -20.72 -53.97 -21.14
CA ARG A 183 -19.81 -55.11 -21.09
C ARG A 183 -20.49 -56.45 -21.37
N ASP A 184 -21.75 -56.59 -20.97
CA ASP A 184 -22.53 -57.80 -21.23
C ASP A 184 -22.90 -57.89 -22.72
N VAL A 185 -23.08 -56.75 -23.40
CA VAL A 185 -23.24 -56.67 -24.86
C VAL A 185 -21.95 -57.09 -25.57
N VAL A 186 -20.80 -56.58 -25.16
CA VAL A 186 -19.48 -56.99 -25.71
C VAL A 186 -19.24 -58.48 -25.52
N ARG A 187 -19.56 -59.03 -24.33
CA ARG A 187 -19.46 -60.47 -24.07
C ARG A 187 -20.35 -61.30 -25.00
N HIS A 188 -21.54 -60.79 -25.32
CA HIS A 188 -22.44 -61.44 -26.27
C HIS A 188 -21.85 -61.46 -27.68
N ILE A 189 -21.36 -60.30 -28.18
CA ILE A 189 -20.71 -60.16 -29.50
C ILE A 189 -19.52 -61.13 -29.62
N GLY A 190 -18.66 -61.21 -28.61
CA GLY A 190 -17.51 -62.12 -28.61
C GLY A 190 -17.87 -63.63 -28.53
N SER A 191 -19.08 -63.96 -28.08
CA SER A 191 -19.54 -65.36 -27.94
C SER A 191 -20.16 -65.94 -29.21
N GLY A 192 -20.63 -65.09 -30.15
CA GLY A 192 -21.29 -65.53 -31.39
C GLY A 192 -22.58 -66.35 -31.20
N GLN A 193 -23.20 -66.31 -30.01
CA GLN A 193 -24.41 -67.07 -29.69
C GLN A 193 -25.69 -66.34 -30.12
N ALA A 194 -26.80 -67.07 -30.27
CA ALA A 194 -28.12 -66.49 -30.58
C ALA A 194 -28.60 -65.51 -29.49
N LEU A 195 -29.43 -64.53 -29.89
CA LEU A 195 -30.01 -63.49 -29.03
C LEU A 195 -30.57 -64.07 -27.73
N LYS A 196 -30.03 -63.62 -26.59
CA LYS A 196 -30.47 -64.01 -25.24
C LYS A 196 -31.45 -63.02 -24.65
N LEU A 197 -32.23 -63.49 -23.68
CA LEU A 197 -33.05 -62.63 -22.84
C LEU A 197 -32.15 -61.81 -21.91
N VAL A 198 -32.54 -60.57 -21.65
CA VAL A 198 -31.82 -59.64 -20.77
C VAL A 198 -31.54 -60.27 -19.40
N GLY A 199 -32.52 -60.99 -18.86
CA GLY A 199 -32.41 -61.63 -17.56
C GLY A 199 -31.35 -62.73 -17.47
N GLU A 200 -30.96 -63.36 -18.58
CA GLU A 200 -29.91 -64.39 -18.61
C GLU A 200 -28.50 -63.79 -18.69
N LEU A 201 -28.40 -62.55 -19.18
CA LEU A 201 -27.14 -61.81 -19.31
C LEU A 201 -26.85 -60.91 -18.10
N ALA A 202 -27.90 -60.39 -17.48
CA ALA A 202 -27.79 -59.44 -16.38
C ALA A 202 -27.12 -60.06 -15.14
N SER A 203 -26.21 -59.29 -14.54
CA SER A 203 -25.59 -59.65 -13.26
C SER A 203 -26.60 -59.50 -12.12
N ARG A 204 -26.65 -60.49 -11.22
CA ARG A 204 -27.61 -60.54 -10.10
C ARG A 204 -26.95 -61.04 -8.80
N PRO A 205 -27.35 -60.54 -7.61
CA PRO A 205 -28.25 -59.40 -7.41
C PRO A 205 -27.56 -58.05 -7.69
N LEU A 206 -28.34 -56.99 -7.93
CA LEU A 206 -27.83 -55.63 -8.00
C LEU A 206 -27.20 -55.24 -6.65
N ILE A 207 -25.94 -54.82 -6.70
CA ILE A 207 -25.21 -54.38 -5.50
C ILE A 207 -25.62 -52.94 -5.20
N CYS A 208 -26.14 -52.71 -4.00
CA CYS A 208 -26.69 -51.42 -3.59
C CYS A 208 -25.91 -50.76 -2.45
N VAL A 209 -26.05 -49.44 -2.35
CA VAL A 209 -25.56 -48.60 -1.25
C VAL A 209 -26.68 -47.65 -0.80
N SER A 210 -26.73 -47.31 0.48
CA SER A 210 -27.70 -46.33 0.99
C SER A 210 -27.43 -44.93 0.43
N SER A 211 -28.50 -44.17 0.15
CA SER A 211 -28.46 -42.76 -0.24
C SER A 211 -27.65 -41.86 0.69
N ASP A 212 -27.62 -42.18 1.97
CA ASP A 212 -26.99 -41.40 3.05
C ASP A 212 -25.60 -41.94 3.40
N SER A 213 -25.13 -42.95 2.67
CA SER A 213 -23.75 -43.42 2.76
C SER A 213 -22.80 -42.41 2.11
N SER A 214 -21.56 -42.36 2.58
CA SER A 214 -20.54 -41.49 1.98
C SER A 214 -20.11 -41.98 0.60
N LEU A 215 -19.68 -41.06 -0.27
CA LEU A 215 -19.04 -41.39 -1.55
C LEU A 215 -17.77 -42.23 -1.36
N TYR A 216 -17.08 -42.08 -0.23
CA TYR A 216 -15.95 -42.95 0.14
C TYR A 216 -16.38 -44.42 0.24
N ASN A 217 -17.50 -44.68 0.92
CA ASN A 217 -18.02 -46.04 1.06
C ASN A 217 -18.51 -46.60 -0.29
N ALA A 218 -19.13 -45.76 -1.13
CA ALA A 218 -19.48 -46.15 -2.50
C ALA A 218 -18.23 -46.52 -3.30
N ARG A 219 -17.15 -45.71 -3.27
CA ARG A 219 -15.84 -46.04 -3.86
C ARG A 219 -15.29 -47.37 -3.36
N LYS A 220 -15.33 -47.61 -2.04
CA LYS A 220 -14.87 -48.88 -1.46
C LYS A 220 -15.68 -50.07 -1.96
N LEU A 221 -16.99 -49.91 -2.17
CA LEU A 221 -17.85 -50.95 -2.76
C LEU A 221 -17.54 -51.19 -4.24
N PHE A 222 -17.31 -50.14 -5.04
CA PHE A 222 -16.86 -50.28 -6.43
C PHE A 222 -15.57 -51.11 -6.52
N ILE A 223 -14.57 -50.80 -5.69
CA ILE A 223 -13.28 -51.52 -5.64
C ILE A 223 -13.49 -52.96 -5.19
N LYS A 224 -14.15 -53.16 -4.05
CA LYS A 224 -14.31 -54.51 -3.45
C LYS A 224 -15.08 -55.45 -4.37
N SER A 225 -16.13 -54.95 -5.01
CA SER A 225 -17.01 -55.76 -5.85
C SER A 225 -16.58 -55.80 -7.32
N HIS A 226 -15.52 -55.07 -7.71
CA HIS A 226 -15.02 -54.98 -9.09
C HIS A 226 -16.11 -54.54 -10.09
N ILE A 227 -16.92 -53.55 -9.69
CA ILE A 227 -18.04 -53.00 -10.47
C ILE A 227 -17.87 -51.49 -10.67
N ARG A 228 -18.59 -50.93 -11.64
CA ARG A 228 -18.61 -49.48 -11.96
C ARG A 228 -20.00 -48.84 -11.77
N HIS A 229 -20.98 -49.62 -11.35
CA HIS A 229 -22.37 -49.21 -11.13
C HIS A 229 -22.86 -49.73 -9.79
N LEU A 230 -23.47 -48.85 -8.98
CA LEU A 230 -24.10 -49.20 -7.72
C LEU A 230 -25.56 -48.79 -7.74
N GLY A 231 -26.45 -49.67 -7.30
CA GLY A 231 -27.81 -49.29 -6.95
C GLY A 231 -27.81 -48.38 -5.73
N VAL A 232 -28.70 -47.40 -5.69
CA VAL A 232 -28.88 -46.52 -4.53
C VAL A 232 -30.24 -46.77 -3.94
N THR A 233 -30.30 -47.06 -2.64
CA THR A 233 -31.55 -47.34 -1.93
C THR A 233 -31.86 -46.28 -0.89
N SER A 234 -33.14 -46.01 -0.67
CA SER A 234 -33.63 -45.19 0.45
C SER A 234 -33.46 -45.93 1.80
N GLU A 235 -33.74 -45.24 2.90
CA GLU A 235 -33.81 -45.86 4.24
C GLU A 235 -34.88 -46.97 4.30
N ASP A 236 -35.98 -46.82 3.55
CA ASP A 236 -37.08 -47.81 3.47
C ASP A 236 -36.74 -49.01 2.56
N GLY A 237 -35.56 -49.03 1.94
CA GLY A 237 -35.10 -50.10 1.06
C GLY A 237 -35.60 -50.00 -0.39
N GLU A 238 -36.25 -48.90 -0.78
CA GLU A 238 -36.66 -48.66 -2.15
C GLU A 238 -35.47 -48.28 -3.03
N LEU A 239 -35.40 -48.83 -4.25
CA LEU A 239 -34.35 -48.49 -5.21
C LEU A 239 -34.61 -47.10 -5.82
N LEU A 240 -33.77 -46.14 -5.47
CA LEU A 240 -33.84 -44.75 -5.90
C LEU A 240 -33.17 -44.51 -7.26
N GLY A 241 -32.14 -45.29 -7.61
CA GLY A 241 -31.47 -45.23 -8.92
C GLY A 241 -30.09 -45.87 -8.96
N LEU A 242 -29.25 -45.44 -9.90
CA LEU A 242 -27.87 -45.87 -10.06
C LEU A 242 -26.90 -44.71 -9.80
N VAL A 243 -25.73 -45.02 -9.24
CA VAL A 243 -24.56 -44.14 -9.23
C VAL A 243 -23.43 -44.84 -9.95
N THR A 244 -22.76 -44.09 -10.82
CA THR A 244 -21.67 -44.54 -11.67
C THR A 244 -20.39 -43.75 -11.40
N PHE A 245 -19.28 -44.18 -11.98
CA PHE A 245 -18.06 -43.37 -11.97
C PHE A 245 -18.22 -42.03 -12.68
N SER A 246 -19.03 -41.95 -13.74
CA SER A 246 -19.27 -40.69 -14.45
C SER A 246 -19.99 -39.68 -13.55
N ASP A 247 -20.89 -40.12 -12.67
CA ASP A 247 -21.56 -39.25 -11.70
C ASP A 247 -20.59 -38.73 -10.63
N ILE A 248 -19.67 -39.59 -10.16
CA ILE A 248 -18.61 -39.18 -9.22
C ILE A 248 -17.61 -38.25 -9.90
N LEU A 249 -17.29 -38.47 -11.17
CA LEU A 249 -16.39 -37.62 -11.95
C LEU A 249 -16.97 -36.22 -12.16
N ALA A 250 -18.24 -36.12 -12.52
CA ALA A 250 -18.93 -34.83 -12.67
C ALA A 250 -18.90 -34.00 -11.38
N SER A 251 -18.98 -34.67 -10.23
CA SER A 251 -18.83 -34.07 -8.90
C SER A 251 -17.41 -33.51 -8.68
N ILE A 252 -16.37 -34.22 -9.12
CA ILE A 252 -14.96 -33.81 -9.00
C ILE A 252 -14.70 -32.54 -9.80
N GLU A 253 -15.22 -32.49 -11.02
CA GLU A 253 -15.08 -31.34 -11.92
C GLU A 253 -15.71 -30.08 -11.34
N TYR A 254 -16.91 -30.20 -10.77
CA TYR A 254 -17.63 -29.08 -10.17
C TYR A 254 -16.78 -28.43 -9.07
N ASP A 255 -16.12 -29.24 -8.25
CA ASP A 255 -15.26 -28.74 -7.17
C ASP A 255 -13.99 -28.08 -7.68
N TYR A 256 -13.34 -28.72 -8.65
CA TYR A 256 -12.14 -28.16 -9.26
C TYR A 256 -12.42 -26.77 -9.85
N VAL A 257 -13.54 -26.61 -10.57
CA VAL A 257 -13.95 -25.31 -11.13
C VAL A 257 -14.25 -24.28 -10.03
N ASN A 258 -14.91 -24.68 -8.95
CA ASN A 258 -15.19 -23.77 -7.84
C ASN A 258 -13.92 -23.32 -7.11
N GLN A 259 -13.00 -24.25 -6.83
CA GLN A 259 -11.72 -23.94 -6.20
C GLN A 259 -10.88 -22.98 -7.06
N LEU A 260 -10.87 -23.18 -8.38
CA LEU A 260 -10.19 -22.28 -9.31
C LEU A 260 -10.79 -20.87 -9.27
N ARG A 261 -12.12 -20.77 -9.24
CA ARG A 261 -12.84 -19.48 -9.14
C ARG A 261 -12.54 -18.74 -7.85
N GLU A 262 -12.48 -19.44 -6.72
CA GLU A 262 -12.13 -18.84 -5.43
C GLU A 262 -10.69 -18.32 -5.44
N THR A 263 -9.74 -19.13 -5.89
CA THR A 263 -8.32 -18.76 -5.99
C THR A 263 -8.11 -17.52 -6.87
N LEU A 264 -8.82 -17.45 -8.01
CA LEU A 264 -8.76 -16.29 -8.90
C LEU A 264 -9.29 -15.02 -8.22
N ARG A 265 -10.42 -15.10 -7.52
CA ARG A 265 -10.99 -13.96 -6.78
C ARG A 265 -10.05 -13.45 -5.70
N GLU A 266 -9.41 -14.35 -4.95
CA GLU A 266 -8.44 -13.96 -3.91
C GLU A 266 -7.24 -13.22 -4.51
N ARG A 267 -6.70 -13.71 -5.63
CA ARG A 267 -5.60 -13.03 -6.33
C ARG A 267 -6.01 -11.67 -6.86
N GLU A 268 -7.18 -11.55 -7.48
CA GLU A 268 -7.71 -10.27 -7.97
C GLU A 268 -7.88 -9.25 -6.83
N GLN A 269 -8.43 -9.68 -5.69
CA GLN A 269 -8.56 -8.82 -4.52
C GLN A 269 -7.20 -8.36 -3.98
N SER A 270 -6.23 -9.27 -3.86
CA SER A 270 -4.87 -8.94 -3.42
C SER A 270 -4.20 -7.91 -4.34
N LEU A 271 -4.33 -8.11 -5.66
CA LEU A 271 -3.82 -7.18 -6.67
C LEU A 271 -4.51 -5.81 -6.60
N ALA A 272 -5.82 -5.78 -6.38
CA ALA A 272 -6.59 -4.54 -6.25
C ALA A 272 -6.14 -3.72 -5.02
N ILE A 273 -5.98 -4.38 -3.87
CA ILE A 273 -5.49 -3.75 -2.64
C ILE A 273 -4.07 -3.20 -2.83
N SER A 274 -3.17 -3.98 -3.42
CA SER A 274 -1.79 -3.55 -3.69
C SER A 274 -1.75 -2.31 -4.60
N ASN A 275 -2.52 -2.31 -5.69
CA ASN A 275 -2.63 -1.15 -6.58
C ASN A 275 -3.22 0.08 -5.87
N GLN A 276 -4.22 -0.11 -5.00
CA GLN A 276 -4.78 0.98 -4.22
C GLN A 276 -3.74 1.59 -3.26
N HIS A 277 -2.94 0.76 -2.59
CA HIS A 277 -1.87 1.22 -1.70
C HIS A 277 -0.81 2.02 -2.46
N LEU A 278 -0.35 1.53 -3.62
CA LEU A 278 0.60 2.26 -4.47
C LEU A 278 0.05 3.61 -4.92
N ARG A 279 -1.23 3.66 -5.33
CA ARG A 279 -1.88 4.90 -5.75
C ARG A 279 -2.01 5.91 -4.60
N LEU A 280 -2.33 5.45 -3.39
CA LEU A 280 -2.40 6.32 -2.20
C LEU A 280 -1.02 6.85 -1.82
N ALA A 281 0.01 6.01 -1.86
CA ALA A 281 1.39 6.43 -1.59
C ALA A 281 1.88 7.47 -2.61
N ALA A 282 1.62 7.27 -3.91
CA ALA A 282 1.95 8.23 -4.95
C ALA A 282 1.23 9.57 -4.75
N LYS A 283 -0.07 9.54 -4.40
CA LYS A 283 -0.82 10.76 -4.07
C LYS A 283 -0.26 11.49 -2.87
N ALA A 284 0.07 10.79 -1.79
CA ALA A 284 0.66 11.40 -0.60
C ALA A 284 2.00 12.07 -0.91
N PHE A 285 2.84 11.42 -1.74
CA PHE A 285 4.09 12.00 -2.23
C PHE A 285 3.85 13.31 -3.01
N GLU A 286 2.83 13.35 -3.87
CA GLU A 286 2.50 14.52 -4.70
C GLU A 286 1.78 15.65 -3.95
N SER A 287 0.96 15.34 -2.95
CA SER A 287 0.03 16.30 -2.31
C SER A 287 0.59 16.98 -1.04
N THR A 288 1.82 16.70 -0.65
CA THR A 288 2.43 17.27 0.56
C THR A 288 2.98 18.66 0.27
N PHE A 289 2.84 19.62 1.20
CA PHE A 289 3.41 20.97 1.09
C PHE A 289 4.92 21.04 1.39
N GLU A 290 5.47 19.96 1.94
CA GLU A 290 6.88 19.76 2.21
C GLU A 290 7.59 19.21 0.96
N GLY A 291 8.78 19.73 0.69
CA GLY A 291 9.61 19.24 -0.38
C GLY A 291 10.14 17.85 -0.03
N ILE A 292 9.93 16.90 -0.93
CA ILE A 292 10.48 15.54 -0.82
C ILE A 292 11.49 15.32 -1.93
N MET A 293 12.65 14.78 -1.58
CA MET A 293 13.74 14.44 -2.48
C MET A 293 14.27 13.05 -2.11
N VAL A 294 14.38 12.17 -3.10
CA VAL A 294 14.97 10.84 -2.94
C VAL A 294 16.27 10.79 -3.72
N THR A 295 17.31 10.28 -3.08
CA THR A 295 18.64 10.12 -3.68
C THR A 295 19.10 8.66 -3.61
N THR A 296 20.06 8.31 -4.48
CA THR A 296 20.82 7.06 -4.39
C THR A 296 21.73 7.05 -3.16
N ALA A 297 22.31 5.90 -2.84
CA ALA A 297 23.39 5.78 -1.85
C ALA A 297 24.60 6.70 -2.14
N ASP A 298 24.84 7.05 -3.41
CA ASP A 298 25.90 7.98 -3.85
C ASP A 298 25.46 9.46 -3.85
N ASN A 299 24.34 9.79 -3.19
CA ASN A 299 23.78 11.15 -3.11
C ASN A 299 23.37 11.76 -4.47
N VAL A 300 22.95 10.94 -5.43
CA VAL A 300 22.42 11.40 -6.72
C VAL A 300 20.89 11.43 -6.65
N ILE A 301 20.26 12.56 -6.99
CA ILE A 301 18.81 12.73 -6.95
C ILE A 301 18.14 11.84 -8.00
N GLU A 302 17.27 10.94 -7.55
CA GLU A 302 16.46 10.07 -8.40
C GLU A 302 15.07 10.64 -8.63
N SER A 303 14.47 11.24 -7.60
CA SER A 303 13.13 11.82 -7.69
C SER A 303 12.92 12.98 -6.73
N VAL A 304 11.99 13.86 -7.09
CA VAL A 304 11.52 14.98 -6.27
C VAL A 304 10.01 15.14 -6.44
N ASN A 305 9.32 15.59 -5.40
CA ASN A 305 7.88 15.87 -5.48
C ASN A 305 7.58 17.28 -6.02
N PRO A 306 6.31 17.62 -6.30
CA PRO A 306 5.93 18.96 -6.77
C PRO A 306 6.28 20.10 -5.78
N ALA A 307 6.16 19.86 -4.47
CA ALA A 307 6.51 20.87 -3.46
C ALA A 307 7.99 21.22 -3.46
N PHE A 308 8.90 20.26 -3.70
CA PHE A 308 10.32 20.54 -3.93
C PHE A 308 10.50 21.60 -5.02
N THR A 309 9.78 21.42 -6.14
CA THR A 309 9.85 22.35 -7.28
C THR A 309 9.29 23.73 -6.90
N GLN A 310 8.22 23.77 -6.14
CA GLN A 310 7.59 25.03 -5.69
C GLN A 310 8.48 25.80 -4.72
N ILE A 311 9.12 25.12 -3.77
CA ILE A 311 9.99 25.74 -2.76
C ILE A 311 11.31 26.17 -3.40
N THR A 312 12.00 25.28 -4.11
CA THR A 312 13.37 25.54 -4.60
C THR A 312 13.39 26.34 -5.91
N GLY A 313 12.30 26.31 -6.68
CA GLY A 313 12.19 26.90 -8.01
C GLY A 313 12.83 26.06 -9.13
N TYR A 314 13.48 24.93 -8.81
CA TYR A 314 14.03 24.01 -9.81
C TYR A 314 12.98 23.02 -10.29
N LYS A 315 12.92 22.79 -11.61
CA LYS A 315 12.08 21.73 -12.19
C LYS A 315 12.71 20.35 -11.96
N SER A 316 11.88 19.33 -11.85
CA SER A 316 12.31 17.93 -11.65
C SER A 316 13.40 17.49 -12.64
N HIS A 317 13.23 17.75 -13.95
CA HIS A 317 14.23 17.42 -14.97
C HIS A 317 15.55 18.20 -14.87
N GLU A 318 15.59 19.32 -14.13
CA GLU A 318 16.82 20.08 -13.91
C GLU A 318 17.66 19.51 -12.77
N VAL A 319 17.07 18.70 -11.88
CA VAL A 319 17.71 18.20 -10.65
C VAL A 319 17.92 16.69 -10.63
N ILE A 320 17.09 15.91 -11.35
CA ILE A 320 17.29 14.47 -11.49
C ILE A 320 18.68 14.21 -12.10
N GLY A 321 19.43 13.27 -11.50
CA GLY A 321 20.79 12.92 -11.88
C GLY A 321 21.88 13.86 -11.33
N LYS A 322 21.51 14.88 -10.53
CA LYS A 322 22.47 15.79 -9.86
C LYS A 322 22.54 15.53 -8.36
N THR A 323 23.54 16.10 -7.71
CA THR A 323 23.69 16.06 -6.26
C THR A 323 22.96 17.22 -5.58
N PRO A 324 22.42 17.07 -4.34
CA PRO A 324 21.79 18.15 -3.57
C PRO A 324 22.66 19.39 -3.34
N GLY A 325 23.98 19.31 -3.55
CA GLY A 325 24.90 20.45 -3.47
C GLY A 325 24.52 21.66 -4.32
N LEU A 326 23.67 21.49 -5.36
CA LEU A 326 23.11 22.61 -6.15
C LEU A 326 22.26 23.59 -5.32
N LEU A 327 21.72 23.14 -4.18
CA LEU A 327 20.94 23.95 -3.25
C LEU A 327 21.82 24.68 -2.23
N SER A 328 23.13 24.39 -2.15
CA SER A 328 23.99 24.97 -1.12
C SER A 328 24.07 26.49 -1.23
N SER A 329 23.86 27.17 -0.10
CA SER A 329 24.00 28.63 0.02
C SER A 329 25.43 29.08 0.28
N GLY A 330 26.33 28.17 0.68
CA GLY A 330 27.67 28.50 1.16
C GLY A 330 27.74 29.09 2.58
N ARG A 331 26.62 29.18 3.31
CA ARG A 331 26.61 29.64 4.73
C ARG A 331 27.11 28.59 5.73
N HIS A 332 27.06 27.32 5.37
CA HIS A 332 27.52 26.20 6.20
C HIS A 332 28.88 25.73 5.74
N ASP A 333 29.76 25.41 6.69
CA ASP A 333 31.13 24.98 6.42
C ASP A 333 31.22 23.47 6.12
N GLU A 334 32.39 23.01 5.70
CA GLU A 334 32.61 21.57 5.43
C GLU A 334 32.46 20.71 6.69
N VAL A 335 32.70 21.27 7.88
CA VAL A 335 32.58 20.57 9.16
C VAL A 335 31.13 20.22 9.43
N PHE A 336 30.20 21.15 9.18
CA PHE A 336 28.76 20.91 9.30
C PHE A 336 28.30 19.73 8.42
N TYR A 337 28.65 19.75 7.12
CA TYR A 337 28.24 18.68 6.20
C TYR A 337 28.91 17.33 6.50
N ARG A 338 30.13 17.34 7.07
CA ARG A 338 30.79 16.11 7.52
C ARG A 338 30.04 15.48 8.69
N LYS A 339 29.68 16.27 9.69
CA LYS A 339 28.91 15.80 10.85
C LYS A 339 27.55 15.24 10.44
N MET A 340 26.85 15.93 9.53
CA MET A 340 25.60 15.43 8.95
C MET A 340 25.76 14.04 8.30
N ARG A 341 26.83 13.83 7.53
CA ARG A 341 27.12 12.50 6.93
C ARG A 341 27.42 11.45 7.99
N GLU A 342 28.21 11.78 9.00
CA GLU A 342 28.52 10.87 10.11
C GLU A 342 27.24 10.44 10.87
N ASP A 343 26.33 11.38 11.14
CA ASP A 343 25.04 11.10 11.79
C ASP A 343 24.18 10.16 10.92
N LEU A 344 24.16 10.37 9.59
CA LEU A 344 23.45 9.49 8.65
C LEU A 344 24.05 8.09 8.58
N ASP A 345 25.38 7.99 8.58
CA ASP A 345 26.09 6.70 8.51
C ASP A 345 25.91 5.87 9.79
N GLN A 346 25.90 6.53 10.96
CA GLN A 346 25.80 5.86 12.26
C GLN A 346 24.35 5.58 12.67
N ALA A 347 23.47 6.57 12.57
CA ALA A 347 22.11 6.52 13.10
C ALA A 347 21.04 6.30 12.03
N GLY A 348 21.40 6.37 10.74
CA GLY A 348 20.46 6.21 9.63
C GLY A 348 19.47 7.37 9.48
N HIS A 349 19.61 8.45 10.26
CA HIS A 349 18.75 9.62 10.21
C HIS A 349 19.51 10.89 10.62
N TRP A 350 19.11 12.03 10.05
CA TRP A 350 19.58 13.36 10.44
C TRP A 350 18.42 14.34 10.39
N GLN A 351 18.43 15.32 11.28
CA GLN A 351 17.46 16.42 11.27
C GLN A 351 18.11 17.72 11.71
N GLY A 352 17.73 18.83 11.10
CA GLY A 352 18.20 20.14 11.51
C GLY A 352 17.82 21.28 10.58
N GLU A 353 18.21 22.48 11.00
CA GLU A 353 18.07 23.70 10.20
C GLU A 353 19.24 23.85 9.23
N ILE A 354 18.94 24.11 7.96
CA ILE A 354 19.95 24.40 6.94
C ILE A 354 19.53 25.63 6.13
N TRP A 355 20.53 26.36 5.63
CA TRP A 355 20.34 27.52 4.78
C TRP A 355 20.68 27.13 3.36
N ASN A 356 19.70 27.15 2.48
CA ASN A 356 19.84 26.79 1.09
C ASN A 356 19.54 27.98 0.18
N LYS A 357 19.76 27.78 -1.11
CA LYS A 357 19.61 28.78 -2.16
C LYS A 357 18.65 28.26 -3.22
N ARG A 358 17.63 29.06 -3.52
CA ARG A 358 16.68 28.79 -4.61
C ARG A 358 17.33 29.01 -5.97
N ARG A 359 16.67 28.55 -7.04
CA ARG A 359 17.11 28.76 -8.44
C ARG A 359 17.33 30.23 -8.81
N ASN A 360 16.56 31.15 -8.22
CA ASN A 360 16.68 32.60 -8.43
C ASN A 360 17.82 33.26 -7.63
N GLY A 361 18.54 32.50 -6.79
CA GLY A 361 19.62 33.00 -5.94
C GLY A 361 19.19 33.46 -4.54
N GLU A 362 17.90 33.47 -4.23
CA GLU A 362 17.38 33.79 -2.89
C GLU A 362 17.83 32.75 -1.86
N ILE A 363 18.36 33.21 -0.72
CA ILE A 363 18.72 32.36 0.40
C ILE A 363 17.49 32.16 1.29
N PHE A 364 17.19 30.91 1.62
CA PHE A 364 16.06 30.54 2.45
C PHE A 364 16.49 29.57 3.55
N ALA A 365 15.76 29.58 4.66
CA ALA A 365 15.96 28.63 5.76
C ALA A 365 14.99 27.48 5.57
N GLU A 366 15.49 26.25 5.69
CA GLU A 366 14.66 25.05 5.70
C GLU A 366 14.91 24.22 6.96
N TRP A 367 13.86 23.57 7.44
CA TRP A 367 13.97 22.45 8.37
C TRP A 367 14.03 21.17 7.55
N LEU A 368 15.14 20.45 7.62
CA LEU A 368 15.42 19.27 6.78
C LEU A 368 15.54 18.03 7.66
N THR A 369 14.84 16.97 7.27
CA THR A 369 14.95 15.62 7.82
C THR A 369 15.40 14.67 6.73
N ILE A 370 16.41 13.84 7.00
CA ILE A 370 16.95 12.86 6.06
C ILE A 370 16.92 11.48 6.74
N ASN A 371 16.37 10.47 6.06
CA ASN A 371 16.38 9.08 6.51
C ASN A 371 17.03 8.16 5.47
N SER A 372 17.86 7.23 5.91
CA SER A 372 18.42 6.17 5.07
C SER A 372 17.41 5.04 4.88
N VAL A 373 17.25 4.58 3.65
CA VAL A 373 16.51 3.36 3.30
C VAL A 373 17.52 2.25 3.05
N LYS A 374 17.28 1.09 3.65
CA LYS A 374 18.18 -0.08 3.59
C LYS A 374 17.49 -1.26 2.91
N ASP A 375 18.27 -2.08 2.22
CA ASP A 375 17.82 -3.38 1.72
C ASP A 375 17.76 -4.43 2.84
N ASN A 376 17.37 -5.66 2.48
CA ASN A 376 17.27 -6.79 3.41
C ASN A 376 18.62 -7.21 3.99
N ASP A 377 19.74 -6.82 3.36
CA ASP A 377 21.11 -7.09 3.83
C ASP A 377 21.65 -5.95 4.71
N GLY A 378 20.83 -4.93 4.99
CA GLY A 378 21.17 -3.78 5.83
C GLY A 378 22.03 -2.73 5.13
N LYS A 379 22.24 -2.84 3.81
CA LYS A 379 22.99 -1.87 3.02
C LYS A 379 22.08 -0.72 2.62
N VAL A 380 22.58 0.51 2.75
CA VAL A 380 21.84 1.71 2.33
C VAL A 380 21.69 1.71 0.81
N THR A 381 20.45 1.84 0.34
CA THR A 381 20.12 1.96 -1.09
C THR A 381 19.80 3.39 -1.48
N ASN A 382 19.12 4.12 -0.58
CA ASN A 382 18.61 5.46 -0.85
C ASN A 382 18.61 6.33 0.40
N TYR A 383 18.57 7.65 0.19
CA TYR A 383 18.19 8.60 1.24
C TYR A 383 16.93 9.35 0.84
N VAL A 384 16.00 9.48 1.79
CA VAL A 384 14.77 10.26 1.66
C VAL A 384 14.90 11.52 2.50
N ALA A 385 14.94 12.67 1.82
CA ALA A 385 14.99 13.99 2.40
C ALA A 385 13.60 14.64 2.33
N VAL A 386 13.11 15.14 3.47
CA VAL A 386 11.86 15.90 3.59
C VAL A 386 12.20 17.25 4.21
N PHE A 387 11.79 18.35 3.58
CA PHE A 387 12.06 19.69 4.09
C PHE A 387 10.87 20.64 3.99
N SER A 388 10.83 21.58 4.93
CA SER A 388 9.86 22.68 4.96
C SER A 388 10.59 24.02 4.96
N ASP A 389 10.04 24.99 4.22
CA ASP A 389 10.54 26.36 4.22
C ASP A 389 10.10 27.08 5.50
N ILE A 390 11.06 27.41 6.36
CA ILE A 390 10.81 28.08 7.64
C ILE A 390 11.23 29.56 7.62
N THR A 391 11.49 30.13 6.44
CA THR A 391 12.03 31.49 6.29
C THR A 391 11.10 32.54 6.91
N MET A 392 9.79 32.46 6.64
CA MET A 392 8.81 33.38 7.23
C MET A 392 8.74 33.25 8.75
N ARG A 393 8.85 32.03 9.28
CA ARG A 393 8.87 31.78 10.73
C ARG A 393 10.10 32.42 11.36
N LYS A 394 11.29 32.23 10.78
CA LYS A 394 12.53 32.85 11.26
C LYS A 394 12.46 34.38 11.24
N ALA A 395 11.94 34.96 10.15
CA ALA A 395 11.74 36.40 10.05
C ALA A 395 10.75 36.92 11.13
N ALA A 396 9.67 36.19 11.39
CA ALA A 396 8.73 36.53 12.46
C ALA A 396 9.35 36.41 13.86
N GLU A 397 10.15 35.37 14.11
CA GLU A 397 10.90 35.21 15.37
C GLU A 397 11.91 36.34 15.58
N GLU A 398 12.61 36.77 14.53
CA GLU A 398 13.54 37.91 14.58
C GLU A 398 12.80 39.23 14.79
N GLN A 399 11.69 39.45 14.11
CA GLN A 399 10.85 40.63 14.32
C GLN A 399 10.25 40.67 15.73
N MET A 400 9.82 39.53 16.27
CA MET A 400 9.36 39.45 17.66
C MET A 400 10.48 39.77 18.65
N ARG A 401 11.69 39.24 18.42
CA ARG A 401 12.88 39.58 19.23
C ARG A 401 13.17 41.08 19.18
N PHE A 402 13.11 41.67 17.98
CA PHE A 402 13.30 43.12 17.83
C PHE A 402 12.24 43.90 18.61
N LEU A 403 10.95 43.60 18.44
CA LEU A 403 9.84 44.28 19.14
C LEU A 403 9.83 44.05 20.66
N ALA A 404 10.39 42.94 21.15
CA ALA A 404 10.55 42.69 22.57
C ALA A 404 11.55 43.67 23.23
N HIS A 405 12.51 44.19 22.46
CA HIS A 405 13.59 45.05 22.95
C HIS A 405 13.58 46.48 22.38
N HIS A 406 12.78 46.77 21.36
CA HIS A 406 12.70 48.07 20.70
C HIS A 406 11.26 48.60 20.63
N ASP A 407 11.12 49.92 20.64
CA ASP A 407 9.87 50.65 20.41
C ASP A 407 9.47 50.56 18.93
N ALA A 408 8.25 50.12 18.65
CA ALA A 408 7.77 49.86 17.29
C ALA A 408 7.71 51.11 16.41
N LEU A 409 7.55 52.29 17.00
CA LEU A 409 7.40 53.55 16.26
C LEU A 409 8.75 54.21 15.94
N THR A 410 9.66 54.24 16.92
CA THR A 410 10.94 54.97 16.82
C THR A 410 12.15 54.06 16.56
N SER A 411 11.99 52.73 16.69
CA SER A 411 13.07 51.73 16.65
C SER A 411 14.13 51.89 17.74
N LEU A 412 13.95 52.82 18.67
CA LEU A 412 14.83 52.98 19.84
C LEU A 412 14.63 51.80 20.81
N PRO A 413 15.65 51.45 21.61
CA PRO A 413 15.50 50.62 22.79
C PRO A 413 14.22 50.95 23.59
N ASN A 414 13.46 49.92 23.94
CA ASN A 414 12.30 50.07 24.82
C ASN A 414 12.72 49.94 26.29
N ARG A 415 11.74 49.98 27.22
CA ARG A 415 11.99 49.83 28.65
C ARG A 415 12.76 48.55 29.00
N ALA A 416 12.50 47.42 28.34
CA ALA A 416 13.15 46.16 28.65
C ALA A 416 14.65 46.20 28.32
N LEU A 417 15.01 46.65 27.11
CA LEU A 417 16.41 46.78 26.71
C LEU A 417 17.15 47.85 27.52
N LEU A 418 16.49 48.96 27.87
CA LEU A 418 17.07 49.97 28.76
C LEU A 418 17.41 49.39 30.14
N MET A 419 16.51 48.60 30.74
CA MET A 419 16.76 47.96 32.03
C MET A 419 17.93 46.99 31.98
N GLU A 420 18.03 46.22 30.90
CA GLU A 420 19.16 45.33 30.67
C GLU A 420 20.49 46.11 30.59
N ARG A 421 20.51 47.20 29.80
CA ARG A 421 21.68 48.09 29.68
C ARG A 421 22.07 48.68 31.03
N LEU A 422 21.13 49.22 31.79
CA LEU A 422 21.40 49.77 33.13
C LEU A 422 21.93 48.71 34.12
N ARG A 423 21.35 47.50 34.12
CA ARG A 423 21.81 46.39 34.96
C ARG A 423 23.24 45.94 34.61
N HIS A 424 23.67 46.13 33.37
CA HIS A 424 25.05 45.89 32.96
C HIS A 424 25.98 47.06 33.27
N ALA A 425 25.56 48.29 32.94
CA ALA A 425 26.35 49.51 33.05
C ALA A 425 26.69 49.86 34.50
N ILE A 426 25.75 49.72 35.44
CA ILE A 426 25.97 50.09 36.85
C ILE A 426 27.09 49.27 37.51
N PRO A 427 27.07 47.91 37.49
CA PRO A 427 28.19 47.12 38.03
C PRO A 427 29.51 47.38 37.31
N HIS A 428 29.48 47.60 35.99
CA HIS A 428 30.67 47.90 35.21
C HIS A 428 31.31 49.23 35.65
N ALA A 429 30.49 50.29 35.76
CA ALA A 429 30.93 51.60 36.22
C ALA A 429 31.44 51.56 37.67
N HIS A 430 30.77 50.80 38.56
CA HIS A 430 31.21 50.63 39.93
C HIS A 430 32.63 50.03 40.03
N ARG A 431 32.91 48.97 39.26
CA ARG A 431 34.25 48.33 39.24
C ARG A 431 35.32 49.26 38.69
N ASN A 432 34.98 50.05 37.67
CA ASN A 432 35.92 50.93 36.99
C ASN A 432 36.00 52.35 37.58
N LYS A 433 35.34 52.59 38.73
CA LYS A 433 35.24 53.92 39.37
C LYS A 433 34.74 55.00 38.40
N LYS A 434 33.79 54.63 37.56
CA LYS A 434 33.04 55.51 36.65
C LYS A 434 31.65 55.78 37.20
N LYS A 435 30.97 56.73 36.58
CA LYS A 435 29.58 57.10 36.83
C LYS A 435 28.71 56.72 35.63
N VAL A 436 27.41 56.60 35.87
CA VAL A 436 26.37 56.41 34.86
C VAL A 436 25.32 57.46 35.10
N ALA A 437 24.87 58.18 34.07
CA ALA A 437 23.82 59.18 34.21
C ALA A 437 22.57 58.73 33.46
N VAL A 438 21.42 58.87 34.12
CA VAL A 438 20.10 58.69 33.53
C VAL A 438 19.47 60.06 33.37
N MET A 439 19.21 60.44 32.13
CA MET A 439 18.44 61.63 31.78
C MET A 439 17.03 61.16 31.40
N PHE A 440 16.02 61.54 32.17
CA PHE A 440 14.61 61.29 31.88
C PHE A 440 14.02 62.52 31.19
N LEU A 441 13.36 62.33 30.05
CA LEU A 441 12.85 63.39 29.20
C LEU A 441 11.35 63.20 28.97
N ASP A 442 10.62 64.29 29.02
CA ASP A 442 9.22 64.36 28.60
C ASP A 442 9.04 65.52 27.62
N LEU A 443 8.27 65.30 26.56
CA LEU A 443 7.98 66.32 25.55
C LEU A 443 6.83 67.22 26.02
N ASP A 444 7.17 68.47 26.28
CA ASP A 444 6.25 69.44 26.84
C ASP A 444 5.04 69.66 25.91
N ARG A 445 3.84 69.43 26.45
CA ARG A 445 2.57 69.67 25.73
C ARG A 445 2.40 68.82 24.46
N PHE A 446 3.10 67.68 24.34
CA PHE A 446 2.91 66.76 23.21
C PHE A 446 1.45 66.35 23.00
N LYS A 447 0.70 66.11 24.08
CA LYS A 447 -0.75 65.84 24.00
C LYS A 447 -1.53 66.91 23.22
N ARG A 448 -1.20 68.20 23.38
CA ARG A 448 -1.88 69.27 22.63
C ARG A 448 -1.62 69.18 21.13
N ILE A 449 -0.45 68.69 20.73
CA ILE A 449 -0.11 68.49 19.32
C ILE A 449 -0.98 67.36 18.76
N ASN A 450 -1.07 66.22 19.46
CA ASN A 450 -1.96 65.13 19.05
C ASN A 450 -3.42 65.57 18.97
N ASP A 451 -3.90 66.32 19.96
CA ASP A 451 -5.29 66.79 20.02
C ASP A 451 -5.61 67.82 18.90
N THR A 452 -4.62 68.59 18.44
CA THR A 452 -4.81 69.67 17.46
C THR A 452 -4.52 69.23 16.02
N LEU A 453 -3.47 68.43 15.82
CA LEU A 453 -2.92 68.06 14.51
C LEU A 453 -3.07 66.56 14.20
N GLY A 454 -3.59 65.77 15.15
CA GLY A 454 -3.81 64.34 15.00
C GLY A 454 -2.59 63.48 15.32
N HIS A 455 -2.88 62.20 15.61
CA HIS A 455 -1.86 61.20 15.94
C HIS A 455 -0.79 60.97 14.86
N PRO A 456 -1.08 60.99 13.54
CA PRO A 456 -0.04 60.80 12.52
C PRO A 456 1.10 61.85 12.59
N ILE A 457 0.74 63.12 12.83
CA ILE A 457 1.72 64.21 13.01
C ILE A 457 2.51 64.01 14.30
N GLY A 458 1.85 63.59 15.38
CA GLY A 458 2.51 63.22 16.63
C GLY A 458 3.51 62.08 16.48
N ASP A 459 3.14 61.04 15.73
CA ASP A 459 4.01 59.89 15.48
C ASP A 459 5.25 60.28 14.67
N GLN A 460 5.08 61.16 13.66
CA GLN A 460 6.21 61.69 12.91
C GLN A 460 7.11 62.59 13.78
N LEU A 461 6.51 63.39 14.67
CA LEU A 461 7.25 64.19 15.64
C LEU A 461 8.13 63.30 16.52
N LEU A 462 7.57 62.21 17.07
CA LEU A 462 8.30 61.27 17.92
C LEU A 462 9.47 60.60 17.18
N ARG A 463 9.31 60.26 15.89
CA ARG A 463 10.43 59.75 15.07
C ARG A 463 11.54 60.78 14.90
N ILE A 464 11.22 62.04 14.66
CA ILE A 464 12.22 63.10 14.51
C ILE A 464 12.91 63.40 15.84
N VAL A 465 12.16 63.40 16.96
CA VAL A 465 12.72 63.52 18.31
C VAL A 465 13.71 62.39 18.58
N ALA A 466 13.36 61.14 18.28
CA ALA A 466 14.25 60.00 18.43
C ALA A 466 15.56 60.16 17.64
N GLN A 467 15.48 60.64 16.39
CA GLN A 467 16.65 60.93 15.56
C GLN A 467 17.51 62.05 16.15
N ARG A 468 16.89 63.15 16.61
CA ARG A 468 17.60 64.28 17.23
C ARG A 468 18.31 63.87 18.52
N LEU A 469 17.65 63.07 19.37
CA LEU A 469 18.24 62.54 20.59
C LEU A 469 19.43 61.63 20.29
N THR A 470 19.30 60.73 19.31
CA THR A 470 20.40 59.82 18.90
C THR A 470 21.60 60.60 18.37
N ALA A 471 21.39 61.69 17.61
CA ALA A 471 22.48 62.56 17.14
C ALA A 471 23.11 63.41 18.26
N CYS A 472 22.46 63.54 19.41
CA CYS A 472 23.01 64.28 20.55
C CYS A 472 24.08 63.49 21.31
N VAL A 473 24.03 62.16 21.25
CA VAL A 473 24.82 61.25 22.09
C VAL A 473 25.85 60.46 21.26
N ARG A 474 26.75 59.73 21.93
CA ARG A 474 27.76 58.88 21.27
C ARG A 474 27.17 57.50 20.97
N GLY A 475 27.84 56.71 20.12
CA GLY A 475 27.39 55.36 19.78
C GLY A 475 27.38 54.37 20.96
N GLU A 476 28.11 54.68 22.03
CA GLU A 476 28.14 53.90 23.28
C GLU A 476 27.00 54.27 24.24
N ASP A 477 26.40 55.46 24.07
CA ASP A 477 25.27 55.92 24.87
C ASP A 477 23.96 55.32 24.33
N THR A 478 22.98 55.11 25.21
CA THR A 478 21.69 54.53 24.83
C THR A 478 20.58 55.57 24.88
N VAL A 479 19.85 55.76 23.78
CA VAL A 479 18.58 56.51 23.76
C VAL A 479 17.44 55.50 23.76
N ALA A 480 16.54 55.59 24.73
CA ALA A 480 15.39 54.71 24.86
C ALA A 480 14.09 55.51 24.86
N ARG A 481 13.00 54.88 24.41
CA ARG A 481 11.64 55.40 24.56
C ARG A 481 10.85 54.48 25.46
N LEU A 482 10.26 55.03 26.52
CA LEU A 482 9.54 54.24 27.52
C LEU A 482 8.07 54.08 27.14
N SER A 483 7.38 55.20 26.94
CA SER A 483 5.97 55.25 26.58
C SER A 483 5.65 56.65 26.05
N GLY A 484 4.59 56.82 25.23
CA GLY A 484 4.10 58.15 24.85
C GLY A 484 5.18 59.13 24.40
N ASP A 485 5.34 60.21 25.15
CA ASP A 485 6.31 61.30 25.01
C ASP A 485 7.56 61.17 25.92
N GLU A 486 7.71 60.04 26.60
CA GLU A 486 8.80 59.80 27.56
C GLU A 486 10.00 59.11 26.91
N PHE A 487 11.16 59.75 27.00
CA PHE A 487 12.44 59.23 26.54
C PHE A 487 13.44 59.16 27.69
N ILE A 488 14.39 58.25 27.60
CA ILE A 488 15.55 58.20 28.49
C ILE A 488 16.82 58.24 27.65
N VAL A 489 17.78 59.05 28.08
CA VAL A 489 19.16 58.97 27.62
C VAL A 489 20.01 58.41 28.76
N LEU A 490 20.65 57.27 28.49
CA LEU A 490 21.61 56.62 29.36
C LEU A 490 23.00 56.95 28.86
N LEU A 491 23.78 57.61 29.71
CA LEU A 491 25.16 57.95 29.44
C LEU A 491 26.08 57.01 30.25
N GLU A 492 26.93 56.28 29.54
CA GLU A 492 27.85 55.30 30.13
C GLU A 492 29.27 55.88 30.27
N GLU A 493 30.09 55.24 31.12
CA GLU A 493 31.51 55.59 31.32
C GLU A 493 31.84 57.05 31.67
N ILE A 494 30.95 57.73 32.39
CA ILE A 494 31.18 59.12 32.80
C ILE A 494 32.28 59.19 33.87
N HIS A 495 33.21 60.13 33.74
CA HIS A 495 34.23 60.37 34.77
C HIS A 495 33.74 61.30 35.88
N ASP A 496 33.02 62.36 35.52
CA ASP A 496 32.51 63.37 36.44
C ASP A 496 31.10 63.82 36.04
N ALA A 497 30.25 64.13 37.02
CA ALA A 497 28.89 64.60 36.80
C ALA A 497 28.84 65.90 35.99
N ASP A 498 29.91 66.71 36.02
CA ASP A 498 30.08 67.93 35.21
C ASP A 498 30.12 67.68 33.70
N MET A 499 30.27 66.42 33.26
CA MET A 499 30.17 66.04 31.85
C MET A 499 28.73 65.97 31.33
N VAL A 500 27.74 65.87 32.21
CA VAL A 500 26.33 65.69 31.85
C VAL A 500 25.64 67.00 31.42
N PRO A 501 25.82 68.16 32.09
CA PRO A 501 25.15 69.40 31.71
C PRO A 501 25.38 69.87 30.27
N PRO A 502 26.59 69.74 29.66
CA PRO A 502 26.78 70.04 28.25
C PRO A 502 25.90 69.20 27.31
N ILE A 503 25.75 67.90 27.61
CA ILE A 503 24.91 66.97 26.84
C ILE A 503 23.43 67.30 27.04
N ALA A 504 23.01 67.55 28.29
CA ALA A 504 21.64 67.96 28.60
C ALA A 504 21.25 69.26 27.88
N ARG A 505 22.13 70.28 27.87
CA ARG A 505 21.92 71.52 27.11
C ARG A 505 21.83 71.28 25.61
N LYS A 506 22.71 70.42 25.07
CA LYS A 506 22.68 70.03 23.65
C LYS A 506 21.33 69.40 23.28
N VAL A 507 20.84 68.49 24.13
CA VAL A 507 19.54 67.83 23.96
C VAL A 507 18.39 68.83 23.99
N VAL A 508 18.30 69.69 25.01
CA VAL A 508 17.25 70.71 25.13
C VAL A 508 17.25 71.63 23.91
N ALA A 509 18.43 72.12 23.51
CA ALA A 509 18.57 73.00 22.35
C ALA A 509 18.20 72.30 21.02
N ALA A 510 18.57 71.03 20.85
CA ALA A 510 18.25 70.27 19.65
C ALA A 510 16.73 70.03 19.52
N LEU A 511 16.04 69.74 20.62
CA LEU A 511 14.60 69.52 20.60
C LEU A 511 13.80 70.82 20.39
N ALA A 512 14.28 71.94 20.93
CA ALA A 512 13.63 73.25 20.77
C ALA A 512 13.68 73.83 19.35
N GLN A 513 14.43 73.24 18.42
CA GLN A 513 14.44 73.68 17.02
C GLN A 513 13.09 73.39 16.34
N PRO A 514 12.52 74.35 15.57
CA PRO A 514 11.27 74.12 14.84
C PRO A 514 11.30 72.87 13.95
N LEU A 515 10.18 72.16 13.88
CA LEU A 515 9.98 70.96 13.07
C LEU A 515 9.01 71.28 11.93
N HIS A 516 9.36 70.87 10.71
CA HIS A 516 8.45 70.98 9.56
C HIS A 516 7.88 69.61 9.25
N ILE A 517 6.59 69.40 9.55
CA ILE A 517 5.89 68.13 9.40
C ILE A 517 4.64 68.36 8.56
N GLU A 518 4.56 67.73 7.38
CA GLU A 518 3.40 67.81 6.46
C GLU A 518 2.91 69.26 6.18
N GLY A 519 3.82 70.22 6.11
CA GLY A 519 3.49 71.64 5.85
C GLY A 519 3.15 72.48 7.10
N HIS A 520 3.15 71.87 8.29
CA HIS A 520 3.01 72.55 9.58
C HIS A 520 4.38 72.82 10.21
N GLU A 521 4.56 74.03 10.74
CA GLU A 521 5.67 74.35 11.63
C GLU A 521 5.26 74.03 13.07
N VAL A 522 5.92 73.05 13.67
CA VAL A 522 5.62 72.53 15.03
C VAL A 522 6.81 72.81 15.94
N GLY A 523 6.55 73.52 17.04
CA GLY A 523 7.51 73.70 18.12
C GLY A 523 7.23 72.71 19.26
N ILE A 524 8.27 71.99 19.69
CA ILE A 524 8.24 71.15 20.89
C ILE A 524 9.41 71.49 21.79
N THR A 525 9.19 71.48 23.09
CA THR A 525 10.26 71.63 24.09
C THR A 525 10.30 70.38 24.96
N THR A 526 11.35 70.21 25.75
CA THR A 526 11.44 69.07 26.67
C THR A 526 11.75 69.54 28.08
N SER A 527 11.14 68.86 29.05
CA SER A 527 11.54 68.94 30.45
C SER A 527 12.39 67.71 30.77
N LEU A 528 13.55 67.93 31.38
CA LEU A 528 14.57 66.90 31.55
C LEU A 528 14.98 66.77 33.03
N GLY A 529 15.06 65.56 33.53
CA GLY A 529 15.54 65.25 34.87
C GLY A 529 16.75 64.35 34.82
N ILE A 530 17.71 64.56 35.72
CA ILE A 530 19.00 63.88 35.68
C ILE A 530 19.28 63.22 37.03
N SER A 531 19.64 61.95 37.02
CA SER A 531 20.22 61.26 38.17
C SER A 531 21.55 60.61 37.78
N VAL A 532 22.48 60.53 38.71
CA VAL A 532 23.84 60.03 38.48
C VAL A 532 24.20 58.94 39.48
N PHE A 533 24.50 57.74 39.00
CA PHE A 533 25.12 56.69 39.80
C PHE A 533 26.58 57.03 40.12
N PRO A 534 27.06 56.81 41.36
CA PRO A 534 26.35 56.20 42.50
C PRO A 534 25.65 57.20 43.43
N ASP A 535 25.74 58.50 43.15
CA ASP A 535 25.38 59.58 44.06
C ASP A 535 23.86 59.68 44.29
N ASP A 536 23.09 59.52 43.22
CA ASP A 536 21.63 59.66 43.21
C ASP A 536 20.91 58.30 43.19
N GLY A 537 21.60 57.18 43.42
CA GLY A 537 20.96 55.85 43.40
C GLY A 537 21.93 54.73 43.08
N LYS A 538 21.59 53.51 43.52
CA LYS A 538 22.44 52.32 43.34
C LYS A 538 21.82 51.25 42.44
N THR A 539 20.53 51.36 42.15
CA THR A 539 19.80 50.43 41.29
C THR A 539 19.22 51.15 40.07
N PRO A 540 18.94 50.43 38.96
CA PRO A 540 18.28 51.02 37.79
C PRO A 540 16.97 51.73 38.12
N ASP A 541 16.14 51.13 38.99
CA ASP A 541 14.84 51.68 39.36
C ASP A 541 14.98 52.96 40.20
N ASP A 542 15.98 53.04 41.11
CA ASP A 542 16.25 54.26 41.87
C ASP A 542 16.64 55.41 40.95
N LEU A 543 17.59 55.17 40.03
CA LEU A 543 18.07 56.20 39.10
C LEU A 543 16.94 56.73 38.22
N ILE A 544 16.11 55.85 37.66
CA ILE A 544 14.97 56.28 36.83
C ILE A 544 13.96 57.07 37.66
N LYS A 545 13.60 56.58 38.85
CA LYS A 545 12.65 57.25 39.73
C LYS A 545 13.14 58.65 40.14
N HIS A 546 14.42 58.78 40.45
CA HIS A 546 15.01 60.06 40.84
C HIS A 546 15.17 61.01 39.65
N ALA A 547 15.49 60.50 38.45
CA ALA A 547 15.49 61.29 37.24
C ALA A 547 14.08 61.78 36.88
N ASP A 548 13.05 60.94 37.00
CA ASP A 548 11.65 61.32 36.80
C ASP A 548 11.20 62.41 37.79
N ALA A 549 11.51 62.27 39.08
CA ALA A 549 11.24 63.29 40.09
C ALA A 549 11.92 64.64 39.75
N ALA A 550 13.17 64.62 39.29
CA ALA A 550 13.88 65.82 38.85
C ALA A 550 13.25 66.43 37.58
N MET A 551 12.76 65.61 36.66
CA MET A 551 12.08 66.05 35.44
C MET A 551 10.77 66.75 35.79
N TYR A 552 10.03 66.25 36.78
CA TYR A 552 8.80 66.89 37.26
C TYR A 552 9.10 68.29 37.82
N LEU A 553 10.17 68.47 38.59
CA LEU A 553 10.62 69.78 39.05
C LEU A 553 11.00 70.72 37.89
N ALA A 554 11.59 70.19 36.82
CA ALA A 554 11.86 70.97 35.61
C ALA A 554 10.56 71.45 34.93
N LYS A 555 9.48 70.65 34.98
CA LYS A 555 8.15 71.06 34.47
C LYS A 555 7.53 72.18 35.28
N GLU A 556 7.66 72.14 36.61
CA GLU A 556 7.14 73.19 37.50
C GLU A 556 7.93 74.51 37.37
N ASP A 557 9.24 74.43 37.13
CA ASP A 557 10.14 75.58 36.95
C ASP A 557 10.06 76.21 35.53
N GLY A 558 8.89 76.14 34.89
CA GLY A 558 8.63 76.80 33.61
C GLY A 558 8.84 75.95 32.35
N ARG A 559 9.20 74.67 32.47
CA ARG A 559 9.48 73.72 31.36
C ARG A 559 10.70 74.13 30.50
N ASN A 560 11.00 73.38 29.44
CA ASN A 560 12.12 73.64 28.51
C ASN A 560 13.49 73.80 29.22
N ASN A 561 13.77 72.93 30.19
CA ASN A 561 14.91 73.02 31.10
C ASN A 561 15.31 71.61 31.56
N PHE A 562 16.50 71.48 32.16
CA PHE A 562 16.92 70.29 32.89
C PHE A 562 17.16 70.57 34.39
N LYS A 563 16.91 69.58 35.23
CA LYS A 563 17.24 69.60 36.66
C LYS A 563 17.98 68.32 37.06
N PHE A 564 18.97 68.46 37.94
CA PHE A 564 19.55 67.32 38.65
C PHE A 564 18.65 66.94 39.82
N TYR A 565 18.57 65.65 40.10
CA TYR A 565 17.97 65.15 41.32
C TYR A 565 18.69 65.74 42.53
N ARG A 566 17.89 66.13 43.51
CA ARG A 566 18.37 66.53 44.83
C ARG A 566 17.45 65.85 45.84
N PRO A 567 17.98 65.09 46.81
CA PRO A 567 17.17 64.60 47.91
C PRO A 567 16.49 65.79 48.59
N VAL A 568 15.21 65.64 48.91
CA VAL A 568 14.53 66.60 49.79
C VAL A 568 15.02 66.27 51.20
N ASP A 569 15.73 67.20 51.84
CA ASP A 569 16.10 67.11 53.26
C ASP A 569 14.85 67.14 54.17
#